data_AF-A0A6I1EPU0-F1
#
_entry.id   AF-A0A6I1EPU0-F1
#
_cell.length_a   1.000
_cell.length_b   1.000
_cell.length_c   1.000
_cell.angle_alpha   90.00
_cell.angle_beta   90.00
_cell.angle_gamma   90.00
#
_symmetry.space_group_name_H-M   'P 1'
#
loop_
_entity.id
_entity.type
_entity.pdbx_description
1 polymer ?
#
loop_
_entity_poly.entity_id
_entity_poly.type
_entity_poly.pdbx_seq_one_letter_code
_entity_poly.pdbx_strand_id
1 'polypeptide(L)'
;MRRALTFLLILCTLLFWSMSLWTLSARVSGTDFLWCALPAAAGLLMMIGLFASGRIFNPVDRVRRLFSAVLATTLLVVIACVYADVLMLNGVIFEKLLGIFNLGIFIDSRLILTLACAGAWVHPVLFIVAGVGLLCLPPPSDNFFRQ
;
A
#
# COMPACT_ATOMS: atom_id res chain seq x y z
N MET A 1 9.60 -15.89 15.44
CA MET A 1 8.44 -15.92 14.52
C MET A 1 7.88 -14.53 14.17
N ARG A 2 7.63 -13.62 15.12
CA ARG A 2 6.88 -12.36 14.82
C ARG A 2 7.61 -11.31 13.97
N ARG A 3 8.95 -11.25 14.00
CA ARG A 3 9.72 -10.34 13.13
C ARG A 3 9.69 -10.74 11.65
N ALA A 4 9.61 -12.05 11.39
CA ALA A 4 9.49 -12.58 10.03
C ALA A 4 8.16 -12.17 9.38
N LEU A 5 7.07 -12.10 10.15
CA LEU A 5 5.78 -11.64 9.66
C LEU A 5 5.81 -10.16 9.23
N THR A 6 6.42 -9.28 10.04
CA THR A 6 6.59 -7.87 9.66
C THR A 6 7.40 -7.73 8.38
N PHE A 7 8.49 -8.50 8.26
CA PHE A 7 9.31 -8.52 7.06
C PHE A 7 8.54 -9.03 5.83
N LEU A 8 7.77 -10.12 6.00
CA LEU A 8 6.95 -10.69 4.93
C LEU A 8 5.89 -9.70 4.46
N LEU A 9 5.22 -8.98 5.36
CA LEU A 9 4.23 -7.97 5.00
C LEU A 9 4.85 -6.81 4.22
N ILE A 10 6.03 -6.34 4.63
CA ILE A 10 6.77 -5.31 3.88
C ILE A 10 7.10 -5.84 2.48
N LEU A 11 7.66 -7.05 2.39
CA LEU A 11 8.03 -7.66 1.12
C LEU A 11 6.81 -7.83 0.20
N CYS A 12 5.71 -8.38 0.71
CA CYS A 12 4.44 -8.49 -0.03
C CYS A 12 3.94 -7.14 -0.52
N THR A 13 4.04 -6.10 0.31
CA THR A 13 3.62 -4.73 -0.06
C THR A 13 4.47 -4.18 -1.19
N LEU A 14 5.79 -4.28 -1.07
CA LEU A 14 6.73 -3.80 -2.10
C LEU A 14 6.57 -4.56 -3.42
N LEU A 15 6.38 -5.88 -3.36
CA LEU A 15 6.13 -6.70 -4.54
C LEU A 15 4.79 -6.32 -5.18
N PHE A 16 3.75 -6.12 -4.38
CA PHE A 16 2.44 -5.72 -4.88
C PHE A 16 2.49 -4.37 -5.60
N TRP A 17 3.17 -3.37 -5.02
CA TRP A 17 3.36 -2.06 -5.66
C TRP A 17 4.19 -2.17 -6.94
N SER A 18 5.29 -2.91 -6.90
CA SER A 18 6.20 -3.07 -8.04
C SER A 18 5.51 -3.75 -9.22
N MET A 19 4.78 -4.86 -8.98
CA MET A 19 4.04 -5.57 -10.01
C MET A 19 2.89 -4.74 -10.58
N SER A 20 2.24 -3.94 -9.73
CA SER A 20 1.19 -3.01 -10.15
C SER A 20 1.73 -1.93 -11.07
N LEU A 21 2.84 -1.29 -10.70
CA LEU A 21 3.50 -0.29 -11.55
C LEU A 21 4.04 -0.91 -12.83
N TRP A 22 4.64 -2.09 -12.77
CA TRP A 22 5.08 -2.81 -13.97
C TRP A 22 3.92 -3.07 -14.95
N THR A 23 2.77 -3.45 -14.42
CA THR A 23 1.58 -3.70 -15.24
C THR A 23 1.07 -2.42 -15.91
N LEU A 24 1.10 -1.30 -15.19
CA LEU A 24 0.66 0.00 -15.70
C LEU A 24 1.68 0.61 -16.67
N SER A 25 2.98 0.38 -16.50
CA SER A 25 4.03 0.98 -17.34
C SER A 25 3.91 0.57 -18.80
N ALA A 26 3.39 -0.62 -19.08
CA ALA A 26 3.15 -1.12 -20.44
C ALA A 26 1.91 -0.51 -21.10
N ARG A 27 1.07 0.23 -20.37
CA ARG A 27 -0.28 0.65 -20.80
C ARG A 27 -0.56 2.15 -20.66
N VAL A 28 0.35 2.89 -20.02
CA VAL A 28 0.16 4.29 -19.65
C VAL A 28 1.30 5.14 -20.23
N SER A 29 0.99 6.36 -20.66
CA SER A 29 2.00 7.31 -21.17
C SER A 29 3.01 7.70 -20.09
N GLY A 30 4.21 8.18 -20.48
CA GLY A 30 5.28 8.48 -19.52
C GLY A 30 4.89 9.48 -18.42
N THR A 31 4.12 10.51 -18.74
CA THR A 31 3.64 11.51 -17.76
C THR A 31 2.57 10.93 -16.84
N ASP A 32 1.63 10.18 -17.40
CA ASP A 32 0.55 9.56 -16.62
C ASP A 32 1.08 8.44 -15.72
N PHE A 33 2.14 7.76 -16.15
CA PHE A 33 2.83 6.75 -15.35
C PHE A 33 3.49 7.34 -14.11
N LEU A 34 4.05 8.55 -14.19
CA LEU A 34 4.60 9.25 -13.02
C LEU A 34 3.50 9.55 -11.99
N TRP A 35 2.30 9.93 -12.44
CA TRP A 35 1.14 10.11 -11.57
C TRP A 35 0.68 8.79 -10.93
N CYS A 36 0.77 7.67 -11.66
CA CYS A 36 0.54 6.33 -11.11
C CYS A 36 1.58 5.92 -10.05
N ALA A 37 2.85 6.30 -10.24
CA ALA A 37 3.96 5.93 -9.37
C ALA A 37 4.07 6.80 -8.09
N LEU A 38 3.54 8.02 -8.13
CA LEU A 38 3.69 8.99 -7.03
C LEU A 38 3.19 8.45 -5.68
N PRO A 39 2.01 7.82 -5.56
CA PRO A 39 1.55 7.29 -4.27
C PRO A 39 2.45 6.18 -3.74
N ALA A 40 2.91 5.26 -4.60
CA ALA A 40 3.82 4.19 -4.21
C ALA A 40 5.18 4.74 -3.75
N ALA A 41 5.72 5.76 -4.44
CA ALA A 41 6.95 6.45 -4.03
C ALA A 41 6.78 7.18 -2.68
N ALA A 42 5.67 7.90 -2.49
CA ALA A 42 5.35 8.54 -1.21
C ALA A 42 5.15 7.52 -0.08
N GLY A 43 4.52 6.38 -0.38
CA GLY A 43 4.37 5.26 0.55
C GLY A 43 5.71 4.64 0.93
N LEU A 44 6.66 4.56 0.00
CA LEU A 44 8.02 4.10 0.28
C LEU A 44 8.75 5.06 1.21
N LEU A 45 8.65 6.38 0.95
CA LEU A 45 9.20 7.41 1.85
C LEU A 45 8.59 7.34 3.25
N MET A 46 7.27 7.12 3.35
CA MET A 46 6.60 6.89 4.62
C MET A 46 7.16 5.64 5.34
N MET A 47 7.37 4.53 4.61
CA MET A 47 8.00 3.32 5.17
C MET A 47 9.41 3.61 5.69
N ILE A 48 10.21 4.39 4.96
CA ILE A 48 11.55 4.81 5.39
C ILE A 48 11.46 5.69 6.65
N GLY A 49 10.50 6.62 6.72
CA GLY A 49 10.27 7.44 7.92
C GLY A 49 9.85 6.64 9.14
N LEU A 50 8.99 5.62 8.95
CA LEU A 50 8.61 4.68 10.01
C LEU A 50 9.78 3.79 10.45
N PHE A 51 10.68 3.43 9.53
CA PHE A 51 11.93 2.74 9.87
C PHE A 51 12.85 3.63 10.70
N ALA A 52 13.10 4.87 10.25
CA ALA A 52 13.98 5.83 10.92
C ALA A 52 13.46 6.22 12.31
N SER A 53 12.14 6.28 12.51
CA SER A 53 11.51 6.51 13.83
C SER A 53 11.47 5.26 14.72
N GLY A 54 12.10 4.15 14.31
CA GLY A 54 12.19 2.93 15.09
C GLY A 54 10.86 2.19 15.24
N ARG A 55 9.84 2.45 14.41
CA ARG A 55 8.49 1.86 14.55
C ARG A 55 8.34 0.51 13.86
N ILE A 56 9.23 0.17 12.93
CA ILE A 56 9.16 -1.09 12.17
C ILE A 56 9.81 -2.26 12.91
N PHE A 57 11.10 -2.15 13.26
CA PHE A 57 11.84 -3.22 13.96
C PHE A 57 12.05 -2.89 15.45
N ASN A 58 11.04 -2.30 16.08
CA ASN A 58 11.13 -1.95 17.50
C ASN A 58 11.27 -3.20 18.39
N PRO A 59 12.15 -3.18 19.42
CA PRO A 59 12.19 -4.23 20.43
C PRO A 59 10.85 -4.36 21.19
N VAL A 60 10.12 -3.26 21.36
CA VAL A 60 8.77 -3.25 21.96
C VAL A 60 7.76 -3.89 21.01
N ASP A 61 7.28 -5.07 21.41
CA ASP A 61 6.33 -5.90 20.64
C ASP A 61 5.02 -5.20 20.29
N ARG A 62 4.56 -4.23 21.09
CA ARG A 62 3.32 -3.49 20.83
C ARG A 62 3.46 -2.56 19.61
N VAL A 63 4.58 -1.83 19.51
CA VAL A 63 4.83 -0.86 18.42
C VAL A 63 4.92 -1.60 17.08
N ARG A 64 5.69 -2.68 17.03
CA ARG A 64 5.84 -3.51 15.83
C ARG A 64 4.52 -4.15 15.39
N ARG A 65 3.68 -4.58 16.34
CA ARG A 65 2.35 -5.12 16.06
C ARG A 65 1.42 -4.09 15.44
N LEU A 66 1.44 -2.84 15.92
CA LEU A 66 0.65 -1.76 15.34
C LEU A 66 1.05 -1.50 13.89
N PHE A 67 2.35 -1.44 13.60
CA PHE A 67 2.84 -1.30 12.22
C PHE A 67 2.39 -2.48 11.33
N SER A 68 2.55 -3.71 11.81
CA SER A 68 2.16 -4.90 11.05
C SER A 68 0.64 -4.97 10.85
N ALA A 69 -0.14 -4.54 11.84
CA ALA A 69 -1.59 -4.45 11.74
C ALA A 69 -2.01 -3.40 10.71
N VAL A 70 -1.34 -2.23 10.68
CA VAL A 70 -1.60 -1.21 9.66
C VAL A 70 -1.36 -1.76 8.26
N LEU A 71 -0.19 -2.35 7.98
CA LEU A 71 0.07 -2.95 6.67
C LEU A 71 -0.93 -4.05 6.29
N ALA A 72 -1.22 -4.96 7.23
CA ALA A 72 -2.16 -6.06 6.97
C ALA A 72 -3.58 -5.55 6.73
N THR A 73 -4.03 -4.55 7.49
CA THR A 73 -5.37 -3.98 7.34
C THR A 73 -5.51 -3.20 6.05
N THR A 74 -4.51 -2.39 5.64
CA THR A 74 -4.57 -1.69 4.36
C THR A 74 -4.56 -2.66 3.18
N LEU A 75 -3.77 -3.75 3.25
CA LEU A 75 -3.81 -4.83 2.25
C LEU A 75 -5.18 -5.50 2.20
N LEU A 76 -5.74 -5.86 3.36
CA LEU A 76 -7.04 -6.53 3.43
C LEU A 76 -8.17 -5.64 2.91
N VAL A 77 -8.16 -4.35 3.26
CA VAL A 77 -9.14 -3.37 2.76
C VAL A 77 -9.06 -3.27 1.24
N VAL A 78 -7.85 -3.23 0.67
CA VAL A 78 -7.69 -3.16 -0.79
C VAL A 78 -8.19 -4.41 -1.48
N ILE A 79 -7.90 -5.60 -0.95
CA ILE A 79 -8.44 -6.86 -1.46
C ILE A 79 -9.97 -6.85 -1.40
N ALA A 80 -10.54 -6.43 -0.27
CA ALA A 80 -11.99 -6.34 -0.10
C ALA A 80 -12.62 -5.32 -1.07
N CYS A 81 -12.00 -4.16 -1.29
CA CYS A 81 -12.46 -3.17 -2.25
C CYS A 81 -12.44 -3.70 -3.69
N VAL A 82 -11.36 -4.37 -4.10
CA VAL A 82 -11.29 -4.98 -5.45
C VAL A 82 -12.37 -6.05 -5.60
N TYR A 83 -12.56 -6.91 -4.60
CA TYR A 83 -13.55 -7.97 -4.66
C TYR A 83 -14.99 -7.43 -4.67
N ALA A 84 -15.28 -6.44 -3.83
CA ALA A 84 -16.57 -5.77 -3.79
C ALA A 84 -16.86 -5.04 -5.11
N ASP A 85 -15.86 -4.38 -5.70
CA ASP A 85 -16.05 -3.69 -6.97
C ASP A 85 -16.36 -4.68 -8.11
N VAL A 86 -15.59 -5.77 -8.19
CA VAL A 86 -15.75 -6.79 -9.24
C VAL A 86 -17.08 -7.54 -9.11
N LEU A 87 -17.50 -7.92 -7.91
CA LEU A 87 -18.66 -8.80 -7.72
C LEU A 87 -19.98 -8.08 -7.39
N MET A 88 -19.92 -6.94 -6.71
CA MET A 88 -21.11 -6.26 -6.22
C MET A 88 -21.43 -4.99 -7.01
N LEU A 89 -20.41 -4.33 -7.58
CA LEU A 89 -20.56 -3.04 -8.23
C LEU A 89 -20.26 -3.06 -9.73
N ASN A 90 -20.11 -4.25 -10.33
CA ASN A 90 -19.81 -4.44 -11.76
C ASN A 90 -18.60 -3.61 -12.26
N GLY A 91 -17.64 -3.34 -11.38
CA GLY A 91 -16.42 -2.62 -11.72
C GLY A 91 -16.54 -1.09 -11.73
N VAL A 92 -17.63 -0.49 -11.23
CA VAL A 92 -17.93 0.95 -11.37
C VAL A 92 -16.93 1.87 -10.65
N ILE A 93 -16.43 1.47 -9.49
CA ILE A 93 -15.49 2.31 -8.72
C ILE A 93 -14.15 2.38 -9.45
N PHE A 94 -13.60 1.23 -9.83
CA PHE A 94 -12.32 1.22 -10.53
C PHE A 94 -12.43 1.65 -11.99
N GLU A 95 -13.61 1.61 -12.62
CA GLU A 95 -13.82 2.19 -13.96
C GLU A 95 -13.53 3.69 -14.00
N LYS A 96 -14.01 4.43 -13.00
CA LYS A 96 -13.69 5.86 -12.88
C LYS A 96 -12.20 6.08 -12.69
N LEU A 97 -11.56 5.26 -11.85
CA LEU A 97 -10.13 5.35 -11.59
C LEU A 97 -9.31 5.01 -12.85
N LEU A 98 -9.71 3.99 -13.62
CA LEU A 98 -9.12 3.63 -14.90
C LEU A 98 -9.31 4.74 -15.94
N GLY A 99 -10.48 5.39 -15.93
CA GLY A 99 -10.79 6.52 -16.81
C GLY A 99 -9.85 7.71 -16.62
N ILE A 100 -9.39 7.98 -15.39
CA ILE A 100 -8.40 9.04 -15.12
C ILE A 100 -7.12 8.84 -15.92
N PHE A 101 -6.71 7.59 -16.13
CA PHE A 101 -5.47 7.23 -16.84
C PHE A 101 -5.71 6.76 -18.28
N ASN A 102 -6.91 7.01 -18.84
CA ASN A 102 -7.32 6.51 -20.16
C ASN A 102 -7.22 4.98 -20.31
N LEU A 103 -7.27 4.23 -19.21
CA LEU A 103 -7.16 2.76 -19.20
C LEU A 103 -8.51 2.06 -19.43
N GLY A 104 -9.62 2.80 -19.44
CA GLY A 104 -10.96 2.27 -19.71
C GLY A 104 -11.12 1.65 -21.12
N ILE A 105 -10.18 1.93 -22.04
CA ILE A 105 -10.13 1.35 -23.38
C ILE A 105 -9.79 -0.15 -23.39
N PHE A 106 -9.20 -0.68 -22.31
CA PHE A 106 -8.74 -2.08 -22.23
C PHE A 106 -9.79 -3.00 -21.59
N ILE A 107 -10.91 -3.20 -22.27
CA ILE A 107 -12.06 -3.98 -21.79
C ILE A 107 -11.65 -5.43 -21.43
N ASP A 108 -10.81 -6.07 -22.25
CA ASP A 108 -10.39 -7.47 -22.05
C ASP A 108 -9.43 -7.68 -20.88
N SER A 109 -8.77 -6.61 -20.40
CA SER A 109 -7.78 -6.66 -19.31
C SER A 109 -8.28 -6.00 -18.02
N ARG A 110 -9.59 -5.76 -17.90
CA ARG A 110 -10.18 -4.92 -16.85
C ARG A 110 -9.80 -5.37 -15.43
N LEU A 111 -9.87 -6.67 -15.13
CA LEU A 111 -9.51 -7.19 -13.80
C LEU A 111 -8.04 -6.94 -13.44
N ILE A 112 -7.14 -7.19 -14.39
CA ILE A 112 -5.69 -7.02 -14.19
C ILE A 112 -5.37 -5.54 -13.96
N LEU A 113 -6.00 -4.65 -14.73
CA LEU A 113 -5.81 -3.20 -14.59
C LEU A 113 -6.43 -2.66 -13.31
N THR A 114 -7.60 -3.16 -12.89
CA THR A 114 -8.19 -2.86 -11.60
C THR A 114 -7.26 -3.24 -10.45
N LEU A 115 -6.66 -4.44 -10.50
CA LEU A 115 -5.71 -4.89 -9.48
C LEU A 115 -4.43 -4.03 -9.47
N ALA A 116 -3.94 -3.67 -10.66
CA ALA A 116 -2.78 -2.81 -10.81
C ALA A 116 -3.04 -1.38 -10.28
N CYS A 117 -4.20 -0.79 -10.57
CA CYS A 117 -4.56 0.51 -9.98
C CYS A 117 -4.80 0.41 -8.47
N ALA A 118 -5.35 -0.70 -7.99
CA ALA A 118 -5.51 -0.94 -6.56
C ALA A 118 -4.16 -0.98 -5.82
N GLY A 119 -3.14 -1.61 -6.42
CA GLY A 119 -1.81 -1.69 -5.82
C GLY A 119 -0.91 -0.48 -6.04
N ALA A 120 -1.03 0.22 -7.18
CA ALA A 120 -0.22 1.41 -7.46
C ALA A 120 -0.77 2.68 -6.79
N TRP A 121 -2.08 2.74 -6.53
CA TRP A 121 -2.75 3.95 -6.06
C TRP A 121 -3.47 3.74 -4.73
N VAL A 122 -4.47 2.85 -4.69
CA VAL A 122 -5.36 2.73 -3.53
C VAL A 122 -4.60 2.26 -2.29
N HIS A 123 -3.80 1.20 -2.42
CA HIS A 123 -3.04 0.67 -1.28
C HIS A 123 -2.01 1.67 -0.73
N PRO A 124 -1.13 2.30 -1.52
CA PRO A 124 -0.19 3.28 -1.00
C PRO A 124 -0.88 4.46 -0.31
N VAL A 125 -1.98 4.98 -0.86
CA VAL A 125 -2.73 6.08 -0.23
C VAL A 125 -3.27 5.68 1.14
N LEU A 126 -3.93 4.51 1.23
CA LEU A 126 -4.42 4.00 2.52
C LEU A 126 -3.28 3.78 3.52
N PHE A 127 -2.16 3.25 3.05
CA PHE A 127 -0.97 3.07 3.87
C PHE A 127 -0.38 4.39 4.36
N ILE A 128 -0.31 5.42 3.52
CA ILE A 128 0.19 6.75 3.92
C ILE A 128 -0.70 7.33 5.02
N VAL A 129 -2.02 7.31 4.84
CA VAL A 129 -2.97 7.84 5.84
C VAL A 129 -2.82 7.12 7.18
N ALA A 130 -2.76 5.79 7.16
CA ALA A 130 -2.57 5.00 8.37
C ALA A 130 -1.16 5.18 8.97
N GLY A 131 -0.14 5.36 8.13
CA GLY A 131 1.25 5.61 8.49
C GLY A 131 1.45 6.94 9.19
N VAL A 132 0.77 8.00 8.75
CA VAL A 132 0.72 9.28 9.48
C VAL A 132 0.15 9.07 10.88
N GLY A 133 -0.94 8.31 11.01
CA GLY A 133 -1.50 7.95 12.31
C GLY A 133 -0.49 7.25 13.22
N LEU A 134 0.33 6.34 12.66
CA LEU A 134 1.42 5.72 13.41
C LEU A 134 2.48 6.73 13.83
N LEU A 135 2.87 7.68 12.98
CA LEU A 135 3.87 8.70 13.31
C LEU A 135 3.41 9.65 14.42
N CYS A 136 2.10 9.93 14.50
CA CYS A 136 1.51 10.79 15.54
C CYS A 136 1.46 10.12 16.93
N LEU A 137 1.65 8.81 17.05
CA LEU A 137 1.70 8.14 18.35
C LEU A 137 2.96 8.56 19.12
N PRO A 138 2.93 8.57 20.47
CA PRO A 138 4.12 8.90 21.26
C PRO A 138 5.32 8.04 20.87
N PRO A 139 6.55 8.59 20.95
CA PRO A 139 7.75 7.86 20.59
C PRO A 139 7.88 6.59 21.48
N PRO A 140 8.41 5.49 20.93
CA PRO A 140 8.67 4.29 21.72
C PRO A 140 9.55 4.64 22.92
N SER A 141 9.16 4.27 24.14
CA SER A 141 9.96 4.55 25.33
C SER A 141 11.22 3.69 25.37
N ASP A 142 12.39 4.31 25.52
CA ASP A 142 13.73 3.66 25.63
C ASP A 142 13.98 2.94 26.96
N ASN A 143 12.94 2.59 27.72
CA ASN A 143 13.03 2.08 29.10
C ASN A 143 13.68 0.68 29.22
N PHE A 144 14.35 0.18 28.18
CA PHE A 144 15.08 -1.09 28.22
C PHE A 144 16.39 -1.01 29.02
N PHE A 145 16.98 0.18 29.18
CA PHE A 145 18.20 0.38 30.01
C PHE A 145 17.91 0.62 31.51
N ARG A 146 16.65 0.51 31.94
CA ARG A 146 16.25 0.57 33.35
C ARG A 146 15.61 -0.75 33.78
N GLN A 147 16.36 -1.84 33.74
CA GLN A 147 16.06 -3.07 34.47
C GLN A 147 17.36 -3.60 35.06
#